data_AF-A0A376F5A6-F1
#
_entry.id   AF-A0A376F5A6-F1
#
_cell.length_a   1.000
_cell.length_b   1.000
_cell.length_c   1.000
_cell.angle_alpha   90.00
_cell.angle_beta   90.00
_cell.angle_gamma   90.00
#
_symmetry.space_group_name_H-M   'P 1'
#
loop_
_entity.id
_entity.type
_entity.pdbx_description
1 polymer ?
#
loop_
_entity_poly.entity_id
_entity_poly.type
_entity_poly.pdbx_seq_one_letter_code
_entity_poly.pdbx_strand_id
1 'polypeptide(L)' 'MGHDSSKFRITESVFRFGADVRAGDDAREAQLRMIRDGEAMPVENHLQLNDEHEENLPDSGEKSK' A
#
# COMPACT_ATOMS: atom_id res chain seq x y z
N MET A 1 -14.67 21.51 -15.67
CA MET A 1 -13.87 20.46 -16.34
C MET A 1 -13.60 19.38 -15.32
N GLY A 2 -14.34 18.26 -15.38
CA GLY A 2 -14.20 17.16 -14.43
C GLY A 2 -12.91 16.40 -14.70
N HIS A 3 -12.15 16.14 -13.65
CA HIS A 3 -10.94 15.33 -13.73
C HIS A 3 -11.35 13.86 -13.75
N ASP A 4 -11.05 13.14 -14.83
CA ASP A 4 -11.31 11.71 -14.96
C ASP A 4 -10.26 10.94 -14.12
N SER A 5 -10.71 10.24 -13.08
CA SER A 5 -9.86 9.45 -12.19
C SER A 5 -9.67 8.00 -12.66
N SER A 6 -10.23 7.60 -13.81
CA SER A 6 -10.18 6.21 -14.30
C SER A 6 -8.80 5.75 -14.77
N LYS A 7 -7.91 6.68 -15.13
CA LYS A 7 -6.53 6.40 -15.57
C LYS A 7 -5.56 7.29 -14.83
N PHE A 8 -4.48 6.70 -14.34
CA PHE A 8 -3.41 7.40 -13.64
C PHE A 8 -2.05 6.93 -14.10
N ARG A 9 -1.03 7.73 -13.84
CA ARG A 9 0.37 7.40 -14.09
C ARG A 9 1.08 7.22 -12.76
N ILE A 10 1.77 6.10 -12.61
CA ILE A 10 2.65 5.85 -11.48
C ILE A 10 4.00 6.55 -11.75
N THR A 11 4.50 7.29 -10.77
CA THR A 11 5.83 7.89 -10.78
C THR A 11 6.73 7.20 -9.78
N GLU A 12 8.03 7.45 -9.84
CA GLU A 12 9.02 6.93 -8.88
C GLU A 12 8.69 7.23 -7.41
N SER A 13 7.86 8.24 -7.13
CA SER A 13 7.44 8.61 -5.78
C SER A 13 6.80 7.46 -5.01
N VAL A 14 6.23 6.46 -5.69
CA VAL A 14 5.64 5.29 -5.02
C VAL A 14 6.66 4.38 -4.33
N PHE A 15 7.95 4.45 -4.70
CA PHE A 15 8.99 3.62 -4.07
C PHE A 15 9.11 3.86 -2.57
N ARG A 16 8.74 5.04 -2.06
CA ARG A 16 8.72 5.33 -0.61
C ARG A 16 7.80 4.43 0.20
N PHE A 17 6.81 3.81 -0.42
CA PHE A 17 5.88 2.89 0.24
C PHE A 17 6.31 1.42 0.17
N GLY A 18 7.25 1.08 -0.72
CA GLY A 18 7.62 -0.32 -1.00
C GLY A 18 9.11 -0.64 -0.91
N ALA A 19 10.00 0.33 -0.74
CA ALA A 19 11.45 0.14 -0.91
C ALA A 19 12.22 -0.19 0.38
N ASP A 20 11.64 0.01 1.58
CA ASP A 20 12.42 -0.09 2.82
C ASP A 20 12.48 -1.49 3.44
N VAL A 21 11.77 -2.48 2.89
CA VAL A 21 11.96 -3.89 3.23
C VAL A 21 12.72 -4.57 2.10
N ARG A 22 14.05 -4.41 2.10
CA ARG A 22 14.94 -5.11 1.16
C ARG A 22 14.93 -6.61 1.50
N ALA A 23 15.16 -7.47 0.51
CA ALA A 23 15.26 -8.90 0.75
C ALA A 23 16.35 -9.20 1.80
N GLY A 24 15.94 -9.65 2.99
CA GLY A 24 16.82 -9.97 4.11
C GLY A 24 16.82 -8.98 5.28
N ASP A 25 16.17 -7.81 5.17
CA ASP A 25 15.99 -6.90 6.30
C ASP A 25 14.81 -7.35 7.20
N ASP A 26 14.95 -7.24 8.52
CA ASP A 26 13.81 -7.40 9.43
C ASP A 26 12.86 -6.20 9.30
N ALA A 27 11.58 -6.49 9.01
CA ALA A 27 10.59 -5.45 8.74
C ALA A 27 10.39 -4.47 9.91
N ARG A 28 10.53 -4.93 11.16
CA ARG A 28 10.39 -4.07 12.35
C ARG A 28 11.61 -3.18 12.51
N GLU A 29 12.80 -3.70 12.28
CA GLU A 29 14.03 -2.89 12.32
C GLU A 29 14.05 -1.82 11.23
N ALA A 30 13.62 -2.17 10.02
CA ALA A 30 13.46 -1.23 8.92
C ALA A 30 12.46 -0.12 9.27
N GLN A 31 11.32 -0.48 9.86
CA GLN A 31 10.32 0.50 10.30
C GLN A 31 10.85 1.45 11.39
N LEU A 32 11.57 0.92 12.39
CA LEU A 32 12.16 1.74 13.44
C LEU A 32 13.23 2.70 12.89
N ARG A 33 13.98 2.29 11.86
CA ARG A 33 14.93 3.14 11.16
C ARG A 33 14.22 4.28 10.44
N MET A 34 13.19 3.98 9.65
CA MET A 34 12.39 5.01 8.96
C MET A 34 11.77 6.03 9.92
N ILE A 35 11.26 5.57 11.07
CA ILE A 35 10.71 6.47 12.10
C ILE A 35 11.81 7.37 12.68
N ARG A 36 13.00 6.82 12.94
CA ARG A 36 14.15 7.57 13.48
C ARG A 36 14.64 8.64 12.50
N ASP A 37 14.73 8.30 11.21
CA ASP A 37 15.20 9.20 10.16
C ASP A 37 14.14 10.24 9.76
N GLY A 38 12.94 10.17 10.35
CA GLY A 38 11.83 11.09 10.10
C GLY A 38 11.10 10.83 8.78
N GLU A 39 11.31 9.66 8.18
CA GLU A 39 10.68 9.27 6.92
C GLU A 39 9.30 8.61 7.12
N ALA A 40 9.03 8.08 8.32
CA ALA A 40 7.77 7.45 8.71
C ALA A 40 7.26 7.91 10.08
N MET A 41 5.99 7.64 10.35
CA MET A 41 5.35 7.82 11.66
C MET A 41 4.80 6.50 12.18
N PRO A 42 4.75 6.29 13.51
CA PRO A 42 4.04 5.13 14.06
C PRO A 42 2.55 5.20 13.70
N VAL A 43 1.98 4.06 13.32
CA VAL A 43 0.54 3.97 13.03
C VAL A 43 -0.21 3.89 14.35
N GLU A 44 -1.02 4.89 14.65
CA GLU A 44 -1.94 4.84 15.78
C GLU A 44 -3.11 3.88 15.47
N ASN A 45 -3.61 3.14 16.46
CA ASN A 45 -4.67 2.13 16.27
C ASN A 45 -5.92 2.65 15.53
N HIS A 46 -6.21 3.96 15.59
CA HIS A 46 -7.33 4.57 14.88
C HIS A 46 -7.12 4.81 13.38
N LEU A 47 -5.87 4.71 12.90
CA LEU A 47 -5.48 4.84 11.49
C LEU A 47 -5.18 3.48 10.85
N GLN A 48 -5.36 2.39 11.59
CA GLN A 48 -5.28 1.05 11.03
C GLN A 48 -6.43 0.88 10.05
N LEU A 49 -6.13 0.98 8.75
CA LEU A 49 -6.98 0.37 7.74
C LEU A 49 -6.85 -1.13 7.96
N ASN A 50 -7.93 -1.75 8.45
CA ASN A 50 -8.02 -3.20 8.46
C ASN A 50 -8.00 -3.63 6.99
N ASP A 51 -6.82 -4.02 6.49
CA ASP A 51 -6.70 -4.76 5.23
C ASP A 51 -7.30 -6.15 5.48
N GLU A 52 -8.64 -6.21 5.56
CA GLU A 52 -9.37 -7.46 5.42
C GLU A 52 -9.14 -7.91 3.98
N HIS A 53 -8.15 -8.79 3.84
CA HIS A 53 -7.80 -9.58 2.67
C HIS A 53 -9.02 -9.84 1.78
N GLU A 54 -9.15 -9.09 0.69
CA GLU A 54 -10.20 -9.24 -0.33
C GLU A 54 -9.95 -10.49 -1.20
N GLU A 55 -9.51 -11.61 -0.61
CA GLU A 55 -9.34 -12.91 -1.28
C GLU A 55 -10.62 -13.75 -1.24
N ASN A 56 -11.78 -13.13 -1.45
CA ASN A 56 -13.03 -13.84 -1.71
C ASN A 56 -13.94 -13.07 -2.68
N LEU A 57 -13.39 -12.44 -3.72
CA LEU A 57 -14.17 -12.15 -4.91
C LEU A 57 -14.15 -13.38 -5.83
N PRO A 58 -15.23 -14.18 -5.90
CA PRO A 58 -15.33 -15.19 -6.94
C PRO A 58 -15.42 -14.49 -8.31
N ASP A 59 -14.37 -14.67 -9.11
CA ASP A 59 -14.44 -14.48 -10.56
C ASP A 59 -15.55 -15.37 -11.12
N SER A 60 -16.69 -14.76 -11.48
CA SER A 60 -17.74 -15.44 -12.22
C SER A 60 -18.27 -14.55 -13.33
N GLY A 61 -17.43 -14.44 -14.37
CA GLY A 61 -17.80 -14.82 -15.72
C GLY A 61 -19.19 -14.43 -16.21
N GLU A 62 -19.21 -13.40 -17.05
CA GLU A 62 -20.00 -13.27 -18.28
C GLU A 62 -20.87 -14.51 -18.64
N LYS A 63 -22.20 -14.38 -18.55
CA LYS A 63 -23.10 -15.03 -19.52
C LYS A 63 -24.25 -14.09 -19.88
N SER A 64 -24.25 -13.75 -21.16
CA SER A 64 -25.35 -13.14 -21.90
C SER A 64 -26.65 -13.92 -21.73
N LYS A 65 -27.76 -13.19 -21.56
CA LYS A 65 -29.00 -13.49 -22.29
C LYS A 65 -29.89 -12.27 -22.40
#